data_AF-A0AAD5HW81-F1
#
_entry.id   AF-A0AAD5HW81-F1
#
_cell.length_a   1.000
_cell.length_b   1.000
_cell.length_c   1.000
_cell.angle_alpha   90.00
_cell.angle_beta   90.00
_cell.angle_gamma   90.00
#
_symmetry.space_group_name_H-M   'P 1'
#
loop_
_entity.id
_entity.type
_entity.pdbx_description
1 polymer ?
#
loop_
_entity_poly.entity_id
_entity_poly.type
_entity_poly.pdbx_seq_one_letter_code
_entity_poly.pdbx_strand_id
1 'polypeptide(L)'
;MANTTVNHVESSTTSNNSHSYFNALVDKTSSSETSPLSTPGLKAVESEHHAESKPIPALLRDFPKPQDEVDVQTMLDRHPGRWTIQGQMEANQRRAKPAAHNEEEIKAQRHQDFEKAKQDLRAFQGHLRTSSEQWRP
;
A
#
# COMPACT_ATOMS: atom_id res chain seq x y z
N MET A 1 40.48 35.66 4.49
CA MET A 1 40.11 35.33 5.89
C MET A 1 38.81 36.08 6.15
N ALA A 2 37.66 35.50 6.49
CA ALA A 2 37.36 34.24 7.16
C ALA A 2 36.10 33.57 6.56
N ASN A 3 36.05 32.24 6.75
CA ASN A 3 35.01 31.33 6.29
C ASN A 3 33.79 31.41 7.22
N THR A 4 32.57 31.38 6.68
CA THR A 4 31.36 31.18 7.49
C THR A 4 30.85 29.76 7.29
N THR A 5 31.00 28.99 8.37
CA THR A 5 30.65 27.60 8.57
C THR A 5 29.14 27.40 8.61
N VAL A 6 28.65 26.40 7.87
CA VAL A 6 27.28 25.87 7.97
C VAL A 6 27.22 24.95 9.19
N ASN A 7 26.39 25.28 10.18
CA ASN A 7 26.17 24.41 11.33
C ASN A 7 25.27 23.23 10.93
N HIS A 8 25.86 22.04 10.97
CA HIS A 8 25.21 20.74 10.88
C HIS A 8 24.48 20.45 12.20
N VAL A 9 23.18 20.19 12.15
CA VAL A 9 22.42 19.66 13.30
C VAL A 9 22.41 18.15 13.19
N GLU A 10 23.32 17.51 13.92
CA GLU A 10 23.29 16.09 14.23
C GLU A 10 22.04 15.80 15.07
N SER A 11 21.11 15.01 14.56
CA SER A 11 20.08 14.37 15.39
C SER A 11 20.41 12.89 15.49
N SER A 12 21.26 12.58 16.47
CA SER A 12 21.53 11.22 16.92
C SER A 12 20.34 10.73 17.74
N THR A 13 19.53 9.84 17.18
CA THR A 13 18.72 8.93 18.00
C THR A 13 19.09 7.51 17.61
N THR A 14 20.02 6.98 18.38
CA THR A 14 20.40 5.57 18.42
C THR A 14 19.21 4.73 18.86
N SER A 15 18.67 3.91 17.97
CA SER A 15 17.91 2.72 18.33
C SER A 15 18.64 1.53 17.71
N ASN A 16 19.45 0.88 18.54
CA ASN A 16 20.06 -0.41 18.25
C ASN A 16 18.96 -1.45 18.05
N ASN A 17 18.74 -1.87 16.82
CA ASN A 17 18.20 -3.19 16.54
C ASN A 17 19.05 -3.84 15.45
N SER A 18 20.21 -4.33 15.85
CA SER A 18 21.11 -5.13 15.03
C SER A 18 20.55 -6.56 14.92
N HIS A 19 19.49 -6.73 14.16
CA HIS A 19 19.08 -8.04 13.67
C HIS A 19 19.53 -8.19 12.21
N SER A 20 20.81 -8.55 12.07
CA SER A 20 21.50 -8.76 10.80
C SER A 20 21.14 -10.12 10.22
N TYR A 21 19.95 -10.28 9.66
CA TYR A 21 19.51 -11.57 9.07
C TYR A 21 20.16 -11.89 7.70
N PHE A 22 20.93 -10.99 7.12
CA PHE A 22 21.50 -11.15 5.76
C PHE A 22 23.02 -11.08 5.67
N ASN A 23 23.75 -11.08 6.79
CA ASN A 23 25.21 -11.19 6.77
C ASN A 23 25.63 -12.66 6.87
N ALA A 24 25.20 -13.47 5.90
CA ALA A 24 25.81 -14.76 5.65
C ALA A 24 26.88 -14.58 4.56
N LEU A 25 28.12 -14.85 4.95
CA LEU A 25 29.28 -14.96 4.10
C LEU A 25 28.93 -15.80 2.85
N VAL A 26 29.11 -15.23 1.67
CA VAL A 26 28.95 -15.93 0.39
C VAL A 26 30.06 -16.96 0.23
N ASP A 27 29.87 -18.13 0.81
CA ASP A 27 30.70 -19.29 0.53
C ASP A 27 30.35 -19.83 -0.88
N LYS A 28 31.19 -19.46 -1.84
CA LYS A 28 31.37 -20.24 -3.07
C LYS A 28 31.83 -21.64 -2.68
N THR A 29 31.07 -22.67 -3.01
CA THR A 29 31.53 -23.86 -3.77
C THR A 29 30.47 -24.97 -3.86
N SER A 30 30.53 -25.63 -5.01
CA SER A 30 30.19 -27.03 -5.28
C SER A 30 28.72 -27.46 -5.31
N SER A 31 28.28 -27.79 -6.53
CA SER A 31 27.20 -28.72 -6.80
C SER A 31 27.38 -29.99 -5.97
N SER A 32 26.35 -30.37 -5.22
CA SER A 32 26.17 -31.69 -4.64
C SER A 32 24.68 -32.03 -4.68
N GLU A 33 24.43 -33.30 -4.97
CA GLU A 33 23.19 -33.89 -5.44
C GLU A 33 22.00 -33.65 -4.49
N THR A 34 20.81 -33.44 -5.06
CA THR A 34 19.57 -33.28 -4.31
C THR A 34 19.19 -34.60 -3.66
N SER A 35 19.30 -34.68 -2.32
CA SER A 35 18.67 -35.75 -1.55
C SER A 35 17.14 -35.67 -1.72
N PRO A 36 16.43 -36.79 -1.94
CA PRO A 36 14.97 -36.77 -1.99
C PRO A 36 14.40 -36.39 -0.62
N LEU A 37 13.47 -35.44 -0.63
CA LEU A 37 12.75 -34.97 0.53
C LEU A 37 11.86 -36.11 1.07
N SER A 38 12.22 -36.68 2.22
CA SER A 38 11.41 -37.66 2.94
C SER A 38 10.21 -36.95 3.59
N THR A 39 9.06 -36.96 2.91
CA THR A 39 7.79 -36.52 3.51
C THR A 39 7.26 -37.62 4.44
N PRO A 40 7.05 -37.35 5.75
CA PRO A 40 6.43 -38.32 6.64
C PRO A 40 4.99 -38.62 6.15
N GLY A 41 4.72 -39.90 5.96
CA GLY A 41 3.54 -40.40 5.25
C GLY A 41 2.23 -39.89 5.85
N LEU A 42 1.52 -39.08 5.05
CA LEU A 42 0.10 -38.80 5.26
C LEU A 42 -0.66 -40.10 4.99
N LYS A 43 -1.22 -40.70 6.04
CA LYS A 43 -2.13 -41.83 5.90
C LYS A 43 -3.34 -41.33 5.10
N ALA A 44 -3.49 -41.84 3.87
CA ALA A 44 -4.69 -41.66 3.09
C ALA A 44 -5.84 -42.29 3.87
N VAL A 45 -6.62 -41.45 4.56
CA VAL A 45 -7.93 -41.85 5.03
C VAL A 45 -8.81 -41.83 3.79
N GLU A 46 -8.97 -43.00 3.17
CA GLU A 46 -10.03 -43.27 2.19
C GLU A 46 -11.36 -42.98 2.87
N SER A 47 -11.79 -41.72 2.77
CA SER A 47 -13.08 -41.28 3.26
C SER A 47 -14.03 -41.56 2.11
N GLU A 48 -14.86 -42.59 2.26
CA GLU A 48 -15.97 -42.85 1.35
C GLU A 48 -16.75 -41.54 1.12
N HIS A 49 -16.69 -41.02 -0.10
CA HIS A 49 -17.34 -39.78 -0.49
C HIS A 49 -18.85 -40.02 -0.67
N HIS A 50 -19.53 -40.34 0.42
CA HIS A 50 -20.99 -40.33 0.49
C HIS A 50 -21.43 -39.19 1.42
N ALA A 51 -21.48 -37.97 0.88
CA ALA A 51 -22.32 -36.90 1.42
C ALA A 51 -22.39 -35.76 0.39
N GLU A 52 -23.58 -35.57 -0.19
CA GLU A 52 -23.96 -34.48 -1.11
C GLU A 52 -23.83 -33.06 -0.49
N SER A 53 -23.24 -32.91 0.71
CA SER A 53 -23.23 -31.67 1.49
C SER A 53 -21.85 -31.15 1.89
N LYS A 54 -20.75 -31.86 1.57
CA LYS A 54 -19.39 -31.39 1.91
C LYS A 54 -18.67 -30.89 0.65
N PRO A 55 -18.09 -29.68 0.66
CA PRO A 55 -17.31 -29.21 -0.47
C PRO A 55 -16.15 -30.19 -0.72
N ILE A 56 -16.00 -30.60 -1.98
CA ILE A 56 -14.96 -31.52 -2.41
C ILE A 56 -13.59 -30.99 -1.95
N PRO A 57 -12.75 -31.83 -1.30
CA PRO A 57 -11.41 -31.45 -0.88
C PRO A 57 -10.65 -30.80 -2.03
N ALA A 58 -9.85 -29.76 -1.77
CA ALA A 58 -9.16 -28.99 -2.79
C ALA A 58 -8.34 -29.85 -3.77
N LEU A 59 -7.80 -30.97 -3.30
CA LEU A 59 -7.01 -31.91 -4.09
C LEU A 59 -7.84 -32.77 -5.06
N LEU A 60 -9.14 -32.96 -4.79
CA LEU A 60 -10.06 -33.77 -5.58
C LEU A 60 -10.99 -32.91 -6.46
N ARG A 61 -10.76 -31.59 -6.50
CA ARG A 61 -11.54 -30.69 -7.34
C ARG A 61 -11.00 -30.74 -8.76
N ASP A 62 -11.86 -31.10 -9.70
CA ASP A 62 -11.59 -30.88 -11.11
C ASP A 62 -11.66 -29.37 -11.39
N PHE A 63 -10.56 -28.79 -11.84
CA PHE A 63 -10.52 -27.41 -12.30
C PHE A 63 -10.96 -27.36 -13.76
N PRO A 64 -11.98 -26.57 -14.11
CA PRO A 64 -12.38 -26.44 -15.50
C PRO A 64 -11.20 -25.92 -16.30
N LYS A 65 -10.89 -26.60 -17.41
CA LYS A 65 -9.89 -26.11 -18.34
C LYS A 65 -10.37 -24.73 -18.84
N PRO A 66 -9.48 -23.71 -18.86
CA PRO A 66 -9.85 -22.43 -19.47
C PRO A 66 -10.33 -22.69 -20.89
N GLN A 67 -11.47 -22.07 -21.25
CA GLN A 67 -12.11 -22.23 -22.55
C GLN A 67 -11.25 -21.63 -23.67
N ASP A 68 -10.47 -20.60 -23.32
CA ASP A 68 -9.63 -19.85 -24.25
C ASP A 68 -8.18 -20.33 -24.18
N GLU A 69 -7.52 -20.35 -25.33
CA GLU A 69 -6.07 -20.53 -25.39
C GLU A 69 -5.39 -19.33 -24.71
N VAL A 70 -4.43 -19.64 -23.83
CA VAL A 70 -3.69 -18.62 -23.11
C VAL A 70 -2.72 -17.95 -24.08
N ASP A 71 -3.00 -16.71 -24.45
CA ASP A 71 -2.07 -15.89 -25.21
C ASP A 71 -0.85 -15.54 -24.33
N VAL A 72 0.21 -16.33 -24.49
CA VAL A 72 1.47 -16.22 -23.76
C VAL A 72 2.11 -14.85 -23.95
N GLN A 73 2.03 -14.30 -25.16
CA GLN A 73 2.66 -13.02 -25.48
C GLN A 73 1.99 -11.91 -24.66
N THR A 74 0.65 -11.86 -24.67
CA THR A 74 -0.07 -10.88 -23.85
C THR A 74 0.15 -11.08 -22.36
N MET A 75 0.36 -12.31 -21.89
CA MET A 75 0.61 -12.56 -20.48
C MET A 75 1.96 -12.06 -20.00
N LEU A 76 2.98 -12.11 -20.86
CA LEU A 76 4.32 -11.62 -20.58
C LEU A 76 4.40 -10.09 -20.68
N ASP A 77 3.66 -9.49 -21.62
CA ASP A 77 3.65 -8.04 -21.82
C ASP A 77 2.81 -7.29 -20.77
N ARG A 78 2.04 -8.01 -19.95
CA ARG A 78 1.27 -7.43 -18.85
C ARG A 78 2.20 -6.81 -17.83
N HIS A 79 1.86 -5.59 -17.41
CA HIS A 79 2.52 -4.97 -16.27
C HIS A 79 2.41 -5.86 -15.02
N PRO A 80 3.51 -5.99 -14.26
CA PRO A 80 3.53 -6.87 -13.12
C PRO A 80 2.58 -6.38 -12.03
N GLY A 81 1.86 -7.32 -11.42
CA GLY A 81 0.86 -7.00 -10.40
C GLY A 81 1.48 -6.33 -9.16
N ARG A 82 0.62 -5.73 -8.32
CA ARG A 82 1.05 -5.03 -7.10
C ARG A 82 1.86 -5.89 -6.13
N TRP A 83 1.73 -7.21 -6.16
CA TRP A 83 2.50 -8.11 -5.28
C TRP A 83 3.99 -8.17 -5.66
N THR A 84 4.38 -7.68 -6.85
CA THR A 84 5.77 -7.55 -7.27
C THR A 84 6.41 -6.26 -6.74
N ILE A 85 7.74 -6.23 -6.66
CA ILE A 85 8.49 -5.03 -6.24
C ILE A 85 8.17 -3.85 -7.16
N GLN A 86 8.22 -4.05 -8.48
CA GLN A 86 7.90 -3.03 -9.46
C GLN A 86 6.44 -2.55 -9.32
N GLY A 87 5.49 -3.47 -9.10
CA GLY A 87 4.09 -3.13 -8.88
C GLY A 87 3.84 -2.39 -7.56
N GLN A 88 4.57 -2.69 -6.49
CA GLN A 88 4.54 -1.92 -5.24
C GLN A 88 5.10 -0.52 -5.43
N MET A 89 6.25 -0.40 -6.11
CA MET A 89 6.87 0.90 -6.40
C MET A 89 5.93 1.78 -7.24
N GLU A 90 5.34 1.23 -8.30
CA GLU A 90 4.39 1.96 -9.13
C GLU A 90 3.13 2.37 -8.35
N ALA A 91 2.59 1.46 -7.52
CA ALA A 91 1.47 1.76 -6.65
C ALA A 91 1.77 2.90 -5.68
N ASN A 92 2.96 2.90 -5.08
CA ASN A 92 3.42 3.93 -4.16
C ASN A 92 3.68 5.24 -4.90
N GLN A 93 4.26 5.22 -6.10
CA GLN A 93 4.42 6.42 -6.93
C GLN A 93 3.07 7.06 -7.26
N ARG A 94 2.05 6.26 -7.63
CA ARG A 94 0.69 6.80 -7.91
C ARG A 94 0.04 7.43 -6.67
N ARG A 95 0.25 6.85 -5.48
CA ARG A 95 -0.20 7.42 -4.20
C ARG A 95 0.60 8.66 -3.81
N ALA A 96 1.89 8.64 -4.10
CA ALA A 96 2.84 9.70 -3.81
C ALA A 96 2.86 10.77 -4.90
N LYS A 97 2.03 10.70 -5.96
CA LYS A 97 1.74 11.86 -6.82
C LYS A 97 1.04 12.88 -5.94
N PRO A 98 1.73 13.89 -5.41
CA PRO A 98 1.10 14.86 -4.57
C PRO A 98 0.44 15.86 -5.51
N ALA A 99 -0.40 16.71 -4.93
CA ALA A 99 -0.80 17.99 -5.48
C ALA A 99 0.39 18.97 -5.67
N ALA A 100 1.55 18.47 -6.12
CA ALA A 100 2.84 19.14 -6.15
C ALA A 100 3.01 20.09 -7.33
N HIS A 101 2.11 20.08 -8.32
CA HIS A 101 2.22 21.07 -9.39
C HIS A 101 1.72 22.45 -8.96
N ASN A 102 1.03 22.58 -7.82
CA ASN A 102 0.47 23.87 -7.40
C ASN A 102 0.18 23.98 -5.90
N GLU A 103 1.11 23.53 -5.06
CA GLU A 103 0.91 23.59 -3.60
C GLU A 103 0.72 25.04 -3.10
N GLU A 104 1.38 26.00 -3.74
CA GLU A 104 1.24 27.43 -3.46
C GLU A 104 -0.14 27.98 -3.86
N GLU A 105 -0.65 27.64 -5.04
CA GLU A 105 -2.00 28.05 -5.47
C GLU A 105 -3.08 27.40 -4.59
N ILE A 106 -2.89 26.14 -4.19
CA ILE A 106 -3.80 25.45 -3.27
C ILE A 106 -3.79 26.13 -1.90
N LYS A 107 -2.62 26.54 -1.39
CA LYS A 107 -2.52 27.30 -0.14
C LYS A 107 -3.20 28.67 -0.28
N ALA A 108 -2.96 29.38 -1.39
CA ALA A 108 -3.60 30.67 -1.66
C ALA A 108 -5.13 30.55 -1.72
N GLN A 109 -5.65 29.52 -2.40
CA GLN A 109 -7.08 29.25 -2.45
C GLN A 109 -7.66 28.98 -1.06
N ARG A 110 -6.99 28.15 -0.24
CA ARG A 110 -7.42 27.89 1.13
C ARG A 110 -7.46 29.15 2.00
N HIS A 111 -6.51 30.07 1.81
CA HIS A 111 -6.52 31.35 2.52
C HIS A 111 -7.71 32.23 2.12
N GLN A 112 -8.02 32.30 0.82
CA GLN A 112 -9.21 33.03 0.33
C GLN A 112 -10.51 32.40 0.84
N ASP A 113 -10.61 31.06 0.84
CA ASP A 113 -11.78 30.35 1.34
C ASP A 113 -12.00 30.62 2.84
N PHE A 114 -10.91 30.69 3.62
CA PHE A 114 -10.99 31.03 5.04
C PHE A 114 -11.44 32.47 5.29
N GLU A 115 -10.90 33.42 4.51
CA GLU A 115 -11.30 34.82 4.57
C GLU A 115 -12.79 34.98 4.25
N LYS A 116 -13.27 34.29 3.21
CA LYS A 116 -14.68 34.27 2.82
C LYS A 116 -15.56 33.65 3.92
N ALA A 117 -15.18 32.49 4.45
CA ALA A 117 -15.94 31.83 5.51
C ALA A 117 -16.06 32.70 6.77
N LYS A 118 -15.01 33.46 7.11
CA LYS A 118 -15.01 34.43 8.21
C LYS A 118 -16.02 35.56 7.96
N GLN A 119 -16.11 36.06 6.73
CA GLN A 119 -17.09 37.09 6.35
C GLN A 119 -18.51 36.54 6.40
N ASP A 120 -18.74 35.34 5.84
CA ASP A 120 -20.05 34.68 5.84
C ASP A 120 -20.54 34.46 7.28
N LEU A 121 -19.67 33.99 8.19
CA LEU A 121 -20.03 33.80 9.60
C LEU A 121 -20.49 35.11 10.27
N ARG A 122 -19.81 36.22 10.01
CA ARG A 122 -20.20 37.54 10.54
C ARG A 122 -21.51 38.01 9.92
N ALA A 123 -21.70 37.79 8.62
CA ALA A 123 -22.95 38.11 7.94
C ALA A 123 -24.12 37.30 8.53
N PHE A 124 -23.95 35.99 8.74
CA PHE A 124 -24.95 35.15 9.41
C PHE A 124 -25.24 35.64 10.82
N GLN A 125 -24.22 35.96 11.63
CA GLN A 125 -24.43 36.50 12.97
C GLN A 125 -25.23 37.81 12.96
N GLY A 126 -24.95 38.69 11.99
CA GLY A 126 -25.73 39.91 11.76
C GLY A 126 -27.20 39.60 11.43
N HIS A 127 -27.44 38.66 10.52
CA HIS A 127 -28.80 38.22 10.15
C HIS A 127 -29.55 37.57 11.31
N LEU A 128 -28.89 36.77 12.17
CA LEU A 128 -29.53 36.21 13.36
C LEU A 128 -29.94 37.31 14.35
N ARG A 129 -29.08 38.32 14.55
CA ARG A 129 -29.35 39.41 15.48
C ARG A 129 -30.52 40.27 15.01
N THR A 130 -30.54 40.69 13.74
CA THR A 130 -31.66 41.44 13.19
C THR A 130 -32.93 40.60 13.15
N SER A 131 -32.82 39.30 12.86
CA SER A 131 -33.96 38.39 12.86
C SER A 131 -34.60 38.19 14.22
N SER A 132 -33.80 38.26 15.30
CA SER A 132 -34.33 38.21 16.66
C SER A 132 -35.02 39.51 17.12
N GLU A 133 -34.71 40.65 16.50
CA GLU A 133 -35.31 41.96 16.84
C GLU A 133 -36.68 42.16 16.16
N GLN A 134 -36.89 41.60 14.97
CA GLN A 134 -38.16 41.67 14.24
C GLN A 134 -39.30 40.82 14.84
N TRP A 135 -39.03 40.02 15.88
CA TRP A 135 -40.04 39.27 16.65
C TRP A 135 -40.22 39.79 18.10
N ARG A 136 -39.57 40.90 18.49
CA ARG A 136 -39.87 41.56 19.77
C ARG A 136 -41.09 42.49 19.59
N PRO A 137 -42.15 42.32 20.40
CA PRO A 137 -43.37 43.14 20.33
C PRO A 137 -43.15 44.58 20.81
#